data_AF-A0A9D8J5Z9-F1
#
_entry.id   AF-A0A9D8J5Z9-F1
#
_cell.length_a   1.000
_cell.length_b   1.000
_cell.length_c   1.000
_cell.angle_alpha   90.00
_cell.angle_beta   90.00
_cell.angle_gamma   90.00
#
_symmetry.space_group_name_H-M   'P 1'
#
loop_
_entity.id
_entity.type
_entity.pdbx_description
1 polymer ?
#
loop_
_entity_poly.entity_id
_entity_poly.type
_entity_poly.pdbx_seq_one_letter_code
_entity_poly.pdbx_strand_id
1 'polypeptide(L)'
;MDYAAFILRLFNEPSLIEFIGDRGVRTLQDTERYLRKGPLSSYRQYGYGLLRVSLKDGDIPIGMYGLVKRDTLPHPEIGFALLPAFWDQRFVTEATRVVR
;
A
#
# COMPACT_ATOMS: atom_id res chain seq x y z
N MET A 1 -5.58 15.02 -4.91
CA MET A 1 -4.19 14.58 -5.18
C MET A 1 -4.27 13.33 -6.03
N ASP A 2 -3.52 13.24 -7.12
CA ASP A 2 -3.42 12.01 -7.92
C ASP A 2 -2.88 10.85 -7.04
N TYR A 3 -3.44 9.65 -7.18
CA TYR A 3 -3.03 8.47 -6.42
C TYR A 3 -1.56 8.12 -6.67
N ALA A 4 -1.05 8.31 -7.89
CA ALA A 4 0.37 8.12 -8.17
C ALA A 4 1.25 9.11 -7.37
N ALA A 5 0.87 10.38 -7.30
CA ALA A 5 1.57 11.36 -6.49
C ALA A 5 1.52 11.02 -4.99
N PHE A 6 0.40 10.48 -4.51
CA PHE A 6 0.28 10.00 -3.13
C PHE A 6 1.22 8.83 -2.83
N ILE A 7 1.27 7.82 -3.72
CA ILE A 7 2.15 6.65 -3.53
C ILE A 7 3.62 7.04 -3.57
N LEU A 8 4.00 7.97 -4.45
CA LEU A 8 5.34 8.54 -4.47
C LEU A 8 5.72 9.14 -3.12
N ARG A 9 4.82 9.95 -2.52
CA ARG A 9 5.04 10.49 -1.18
C ARG A 9 5.16 9.37 -0.14
N LEU A 10 4.19 8.45 -0.11
CA LEU A 10 4.11 7.37 0.88
C LEU A 10 5.41 6.55 0.96
N PHE A 11 6.00 6.15 -0.17
CA PHE A 11 7.23 5.36 -0.18
C PHE A 11 8.52 6.17 0.01
N ASN A 12 8.44 7.49 0.14
CA ASN A 12 9.58 8.35 0.50
C ASN A 12 9.44 8.95 1.91
N GLU A 13 8.41 8.57 2.67
CA GLU A 13 8.37 8.88 4.10
C GLU A 13 9.49 8.10 4.81
N PRO A 14 10.32 8.77 5.65
CA PRO A 14 11.49 8.15 6.28
C PRO A 14 11.16 6.86 7.06
N SER A 15 10.02 6.86 7.75
CA SER A 15 9.61 5.72 8.55
C SER A 15 9.12 4.54 7.69
N LEU A 16 8.61 4.77 6.48
CA LEU A 16 8.30 3.67 5.55
C LEU A 16 9.58 3.07 4.97
N ILE A 17 10.59 3.89 4.71
CA ILE A 17 11.92 3.40 4.32
C ILE A 17 12.53 2.55 5.44
N GLU A 18 12.42 2.99 6.69
CA GLU A 18 12.94 2.28 7.87
C GLU A 18 12.23 0.94 8.11
N PHE A 19 10.90 0.93 8.16
CA PHE A 19 10.14 -0.25 8.60
C PHE A 19 9.64 -1.17 7.48
N ILE A 20 9.42 -0.65 6.27
CA ILE A 20 8.96 -1.45 5.10
C ILE A 20 10.11 -1.71 4.11
N GLY A 21 11.11 -0.85 4.11
CA GLY A 21 12.23 -0.90 3.18
C GLY A 21 12.02 0.00 1.96
N ASP A 22 13.14 0.54 1.46
CA ASP A 22 13.17 1.38 0.29
C ASP A 22 12.73 0.64 -0.98
N ARG A 23 11.68 1.15 -1.63
CA ARG A 23 11.13 0.58 -2.87
C ARG A 23 11.79 1.13 -4.13
N GLY A 24 12.72 2.09 -4.01
CA GLY A 24 13.38 2.74 -5.14
C GLY A 24 12.44 3.63 -5.98
N VAL A 25 11.26 3.98 -5.46
CA VAL A 25 10.29 4.83 -6.14
C VAL A 25 10.67 6.29 -5.90
N ARG A 26 11.13 7.01 -6.94
CA ARG A 26 11.59 8.41 -6.82
C ARG A 26 10.88 9.38 -7.75
N THR A 27 10.20 8.86 -8.76
CA THR A 27 9.45 9.64 -9.74
C THR A 27 8.01 9.12 -9.90
N LEU A 28 7.14 9.92 -10.52
CA LEU A 28 5.81 9.45 -10.92
C LEU A 28 5.90 8.24 -11.86
N GLN A 29 6.89 8.22 -12.75
CA GLN A 29 7.11 7.10 -13.67
C GLN A 29 7.50 5.82 -12.91
N ASP A 30 8.34 5.93 -11.86
CA ASP A 30 8.65 4.78 -10.99
C ASP A 30 7.41 4.29 -10.25
N THR A 31 6.56 5.23 -9.84
CA THR A 31 5.31 4.91 -9.15
C THR A 31 4.36 4.12 -10.05
N GLU A 32 4.19 4.55 -11.30
CA GLU A 32 3.40 3.81 -12.29
C GLU A 32 3.96 2.41 -12.55
N ARG A 33 5.30 2.29 -12.66
CA ARG A 33 5.97 0.99 -12.78
C ARG A 33 5.72 0.11 -11.56
N TYR A 34 5.83 0.67 -10.35
CA TYR A 34 5.57 -0.04 -9.09
C TYR A 34 4.14 -0.56 -9.06
N LEU A 35 3.14 0.28 -9.35
CA LEU A 35 1.74 -0.10 -9.34
C LEU A 35 1.45 -1.20 -10.36
N ARG A 36 2.00 -1.08 -11.57
CA ARG A 36 1.82 -2.06 -12.65
C ARG A 36 2.44 -3.42 -12.33
N LYS A 37 3.67 -3.43 -11.79
CA LYS A 37 4.41 -4.67 -11.50
C LYS A 37 4.00 -5.32 -10.17
N GLY A 38 3.53 -4.53 -9.22
CA GLY A 38 3.09 -5.00 -7.90
C GLY A 38 1.57 -5.18 -7.84
N PRO A 39 0.83 -4.27 -7.19
CA PRO A 39 -0.60 -4.45 -6.90
C PRO A 39 -1.45 -4.85 -8.12
N LEU A 40 -1.30 -4.18 -9.26
CA LEU A 40 -2.13 -4.47 -10.45
C LEU A 40 -1.82 -5.84 -11.05
N SER A 41 -0.54 -6.23 -11.08
CA SER A 41 -0.15 -7.57 -11.54
C SER A 41 -0.68 -8.64 -10.60
N SER A 42 -0.62 -8.41 -9.28
CA SER A 42 -1.14 -9.33 -8.26
C SER A 42 -2.65 -9.58 -8.47
N TYR A 43 -3.43 -8.52 -8.69
CA TYR A 43 -4.86 -8.67 -8.98
C TYR A 43 -5.12 -9.49 -10.24
N ARG A 44 -4.36 -9.24 -11.32
CA ARG A 44 -4.50 -10.00 -12.57
C ARG A 44 -4.14 -11.48 -12.42
N GLN A 45 -3.16 -11.80 -11.59
CA GLN A 45 -2.64 -13.16 -11.46
C GLN A 45 -3.36 -13.98 -10.39
N TYR A 46 -3.68 -13.37 -9.25
CA TYR A 46 -4.15 -14.07 -8.06
C TYR A 46 -5.57 -13.66 -7.62
N GLY A 47 -6.15 -12.62 -8.23
CA GLY A 47 -7.45 -12.07 -7.83
C GLY A 47 -7.40 -11.18 -6.58
N TYR A 48 -6.22 -10.92 -6.02
CA TYR A 48 -6.03 -10.05 -4.86
C TYR A 48 -4.73 -9.23 -4.95
N GLY A 49 -4.65 -8.16 -4.17
CA GLY A 49 -3.47 -7.28 -4.09
C GLY A 49 -3.69 -6.13 -3.11
N LEU A 50 -2.69 -5.26 -2.98
CA LEU A 50 -2.82 -4.04 -2.17
C LEU A 50 -3.82 -3.06 -2.81
N LEU A 51 -4.68 -2.49 -1.99
CA LEU A 51 -5.64 -1.44 -2.35
C LEU A 51 -5.28 -0.12 -1.70
N ARG A 52 -5.75 0.99 -2.27
CA ARG A 52 -5.75 2.30 -1.62
C ARG A 52 -6.63 2.25 -0.38
N VAL A 53 -6.11 2.77 0.73
CA VAL A 53 -6.87 3.06 1.94
C VAL A 53 -7.13 4.57 1.99
N SER A 54 -8.39 4.95 2.16
CA SER A 54 -8.81 6.34 2.33
C SER A 54 -9.64 6.53 3.61
N LEU A 55 -9.64 7.74 4.17
CA LEU A 55 -10.63 8.13 5.17
C LEU A 55 -12.02 8.16 4.54
N LYS A 56 -13.04 7.69 5.29
CA LYS A 56 -14.44 7.70 4.86
C LYS A 56 -14.92 9.13 4.60
N ASP A 57 -14.54 10.06 5.48
CA ASP A 57 -14.86 11.47 5.36
C ASP A 57 -13.84 12.15 4.43
N GLY A 58 -14.22 12.32 3.16
CA GLY A 58 -13.47 13.12 2.18
C GLY A 58 -12.57 12.35 1.22
N ASP A 59 -12.59 11.02 1.21
CA ASP A 59 -11.77 10.16 0.32
C ASP A 59 -10.26 10.50 0.34
N ILE A 60 -9.77 10.91 1.50
CA ILE A 60 -8.38 11.31 1.68
C ILE A 60 -7.51 10.04 1.74
N PRO A 61 -6.57 9.83 0.81
CA PRO A 61 -5.72 8.64 0.83
C PRO A 61 -4.76 8.69 2.03
N ILE A 62 -4.71 7.59 2.78
CA ILE A 62 -3.87 7.44 3.98
C ILE A 62 -2.88 6.29 3.89
N GLY A 63 -3.04 5.41 2.90
CA GLY A 63 -2.05 4.37 2.65
C GLY A 63 -2.52 3.26 1.72
N MET A 64 -1.97 2.07 1.96
CA MET A 64 -2.27 0.84 1.24
C MET A 64 -2.51 -0.31 2.22
N TYR A 65 -3.41 -1.22 1.85
CA TYR A 65 -3.71 -2.43 2.62
C TYR A 65 -4.23 -3.53 1.70
N GLY A 66 -3.86 -4.78 1.97
CA GLY A 66 -4.39 -5.94 1.25
C GLY A 66 -3.52 -7.17 1.38
N LEU A 67 -3.74 -8.13 0.48
CA LEU A 67 -2.95 -9.36 0.43
C LEU A 67 -1.74 -9.21 -0.49
N VAL A 68 -0.60 -9.73 -0.04
CA VAL A 68 0.66 -9.75 -0.78
C VAL A 68 1.09 -11.21 -0.93
N LYS A 69 1.27 -11.65 -2.19
CA LYS A 69 1.91 -12.94 -2.49
C LYS A 69 3.39 -12.69 -2.72
N ARG A 70 4.24 -13.29 -1.89
CA ARG A 70 5.69 -13.37 -2.11
C ARG A 70 6.02 -14.75 -2.65
N ASP A 71 6.96 -14.81 -3.59
CA ASP A 71 7.42 -16.08 -4.17
C ASP A 71 8.07 -16.99 -3.12
N THR A 72 8.62 -16.38 -2.06
CA THR A 72 9.28 -17.07 -0.96
C THR A 72 8.33 -17.64 0.09
N LEU A 73 7.02 -17.36 0.02
CA LEU A 73 6.04 -17.81 1.01
C LEU A 73 4.96 -18.68 0.37
N PRO A 74 4.54 -19.77 1.03
CA PRO A 74 3.53 -20.68 0.49
C PRO A 74 2.14 -20.02 0.40
N HIS A 75 1.80 -19.14 1.34
CA HIS A 75 0.50 -18.47 1.42
C HIS A 75 0.66 -16.94 1.32
N PRO A 76 -0.36 -16.21 0.84
CA PRO A 76 -0.35 -14.76 0.89
C PRO A 76 -0.36 -14.26 2.33
N GLU A 77 0.23 -13.09 2.54
CA GLU A 77 0.25 -12.40 3.83
C GLU A 77 -0.48 -11.07 3.75
N ILE A 78 -0.84 -10.51 4.91
CA ILE A 78 -1.40 -9.16 5.00
C ILE A 78 -0.25 -8.16 4.88
N GLY A 79 -0.33 -7.27 3.90
CA GLY A 79 0.57 -6.14 3.74
C GLY A 79 -0.15 -4.82 3.99
N PHE A 80 0.51 -3.88 4.67
CA PHE A 80 0.02 -2.53 4.85
C PHE A 80 1.14 -1.50 4.87
N ALA A 81 0.84 -0.30 4.39
CA ALA A 81 1.71 0.87 4.45
C ALA A 81 0.84 2.10 4.67
N LEU A 82 0.91 2.72 5.84
CA LEU A 82 0.12 3.91 6.17
C LEU A 82 1.06 5.10 6.37
N LEU A 83 0.59 6.33 6.13
CA LEU A 83 1.34 7.51 6.54
C LEU A 83 1.46 7.59 8.07
N PRO A 84 2.60 8.08 8.62
CA PRO A 84 2.83 8.13 10.07
C PRO A 84 1.76 8.86 10.88
N ALA A 85 1.16 9.90 10.30
CA ALA A 85 0.08 10.66 10.90
C ALA A 85 -1.15 9.82 11.29
N PHE A 86 -1.26 8.59 10.79
CA PHE A 86 -2.41 7.70 11.01
C PHE A 86 -2.07 6.41 11.78
N TRP A 87 -0.85 6.26 12.31
CA TRP A 87 -0.38 5.00 12.94
C TRP A 87 -1.01 4.68 14.29
N ASP A 88 -1.55 5.68 15.00
CA ASP A 88 -2.11 5.51 16.36
C ASP A 88 -3.62 5.78 16.43
N GLN A 89 -4.30 5.84 15.27
CA GLN A 89 -5.72 6.21 15.18
C GLN A 89 -6.68 5.00 15.10
N ARG A 90 -6.26 3.81 15.54
CA ARG A 90 -7.03 2.53 15.41
C ARG A 90 -7.50 2.18 13.98
N PHE A 91 -7.04 2.86 12.93
CA PHE A 91 -7.45 2.56 11.54
C PHE A 91 -7.01 1.18 11.05
N VAL A 92 -5.85 0.70 11.51
CA VAL A 92 -5.35 -0.65 11.19
C VAL A 92 -6.33 -1.72 11.71
N THR A 93 -7.07 -1.43 12.79
CA THR A 93 -8.03 -2.36 13.39
C THR A 93 -9.36 -2.44 12.61
N GLU A 94 -9.71 -1.43 11.80
CA GLU A 94 -10.89 -1.48 10.92
C GLU A 94 -10.60 -2.12 9.56
N ALA A 95 -9.41 -1.90 8.98
CA ALA A 95 -9.05 -2.44 7.67
C ALA A 95 -8.98 -3.98 7.64
N THR A 96 -8.60 -4.60 8.76
CA THR A 96 -8.54 -6.07 8.92
C THR A 96 -9.91 -6.75 8.93
N ARG A 97 -11.01 -6.00 9.02
CA ARG A 97 -12.38 -6.58 9.01
C ARG A 97 -12.95 -6.80 7.62
N VAL A 98 -12.32 -6.22 6.59
CA VAL A 98 -12.77 -6.29 5.19
C VAL A 98 -12.16 -7.48 4.44
N VAL A 99 -11.08 -8.08 4.97
CA VAL A 99 -10.53 -9.33 4.43
C VAL A 99 -11.25 -10.49 5.10
N ARG A 100 -12.28 -11.01 4.44
CA ARG A 100 -12.90 -12.31 4.75
C ARG A 100 -12.79 -13.20 3.53
#